data_AF-A0A534BAL9-F1
#
_entry.id   AF-A0A534BAL9-F1
#
_cell.length_a   1.000
_cell.length_b   1.000
_cell.length_c   1.000
_cell.angle_alpha   90.00
_cell.angle_beta   90.00
_cell.angle_gamma   90.00
#
_symmetry.space_group_name_H-M   'P 1'
#
loop_
_entity.id
_entity.type
_entity.pdbx_description
1 polymer ?
#
loop_
_entity_poly.entity_id
_entity_poly.type
_entity_poly.pdbx_seq_one_letter_code
_entity_poly.pdbx_strand_id
1 'polypeptide(L)'
;WVNWDAARVMDMLKGSYLFAADPQRILQDPQSMRASYIRQGSAWQAWAALRDSVLLQINSADLNPLVIVGASPTDSWELATPQLMKYYVRGGPLSHGMHGYVVSTANWDPYPLVNEVEAFTNALANMDAAVAQRIERFTDRGPTAFFTGIKPADVLTPEQLNASPALSEPFWVFMDFWHEIQSLSHSLAPEGNAADVGVADIESLSRLKNSRARQVLDLTLQLLGYDLWNATYWLDVRKAQDAKRSFGQAPTAAWAAFRKLLPWQQDPRTRPQIPYGIVAYTFLKTTPASTFYPGGPLMPATDGQMARDH
;
A
#
# COMPACT_ATOMS: atom_id res chain seq x y z
N TRP A 1 14.99 -0.47 -0.90
CA TRP A 1 13.68 -0.07 -0.33
C TRP A 1 13.67 0.01 1.19
N VAL A 2 14.06 -1.02 1.94
CA VAL A 2 14.07 -0.98 3.43
C VAL A 2 14.86 0.19 4.01
N ASN A 3 16.10 0.42 3.55
CA ASN A 3 16.91 1.56 4.03
C ASN A 3 16.30 2.92 3.68
N TRP A 4 15.64 3.01 2.52
CA TRP A 4 14.94 4.22 2.10
C TRP A 4 13.74 4.52 3.01
N ASP A 5 12.92 3.50 3.32
CA ASP A 5 11.78 3.66 4.21
C ASP A 5 12.23 4.00 5.64
N ALA A 6 13.28 3.34 6.13
CA ALA A 6 13.89 3.68 7.42
C ALA A 6 14.36 5.13 7.48
N ALA A 7 15.10 5.60 6.46
CA ALA A 7 15.56 6.98 6.39
C ALA A 7 14.40 7.98 6.33
N ARG A 8 13.33 7.66 5.60
CA ARG A 8 12.10 8.44 5.54
C ARG A 8 11.42 8.55 6.90
N VAL A 9 11.28 7.44 7.64
CA VAL A 9 10.70 7.44 9.00
C VAL A 9 11.57 8.23 9.97
N MET A 10 12.89 8.10 9.89
CA MET A 10 13.82 8.86 10.74
C MET A 10 13.71 10.37 10.52
N ASP A 11 13.54 10.82 9.27
CA ASP A 11 13.35 12.24 8.96
C ASP A 11 12.00 12.76 9.48
N MET A 12 10.91 11.99 9.32
CA MET A 12 9.60 12.33 9.90
C MET A 12 9.64 12.53 11.42
N LEU A 13 10.46 11.75 12.12
CA LEU A 13 10.58 11.76 13.57
C LEU A 13 11.61 12.77 14.10
N LYS A 14 12.29 13.53 13.23
CA LYS A 14 13.32 14.49 13.63
C LYS A 14 12.77 15.50 14.65
N GLY A 15 13.50 15.67 15.75
CA GLY A 15 13.10 16.54 16.86
C GLY A 15 12.02 15.93 17.78
N SER A 16 11.69 14.65 17.61
CA SER A 16 10.80 13.91 18.53
C SER A 16 11.50 13.60 19.86
N TYR A 17 10.72 13.57 20.94
CA TYR A 17 11.15 13.11 22.26
C TYR A 17 11.62 11.65 22.26
N LEU A 18 11.28 10.89 21.20
CA LEU A 18 11.80 9.54 20.94
C LEU A 18 13.34 9.49 20.86
N PHE A 19 14.04 10.61 20.63
CA PHE A 19 15.50 10.66 20.62
C PHE A 19 16.13 11.20 21.91
N ALA A 20 15.33 11.58 22.90
CA ALA A 20 15.82 11.95 24.22
C ALA A 20 16.10 10.70 25.08
N ALA A 21 16.97 10.86 26.07
CA ALA A 21 17.20 9.83 27.09
C ALA A 21 15.92 9.59 27.89
N ASP A 22 15.54 8.33 28.04
CA ASP A 22 14.35 7.92 28.79
C ASP A 22 14.63 6.57 29.47
N PRO A 23 14.91 6.55 30.79
CA PRO A 23 15.24 5.32 31.50
C PRO A 23 14.05 4.36 31.64
N GLN A 24 12.83 4.78 31.28
CA GLN A 24 11.63 3.94 31.34
C GLN A 24 11.39 3.16 30.05
N ARG A 25 12.19 3.38 28.99
CA ARG A 25 12.07 2.61 27.75
C ARG A 25 12.66 1.22 27.92
N ILE A 26 11.86 0.24 27.52
CA ILE A 26 12.31 -1.14 27.39
C ILE A 26 13.39 -1.27 26.30
N LEU A 27 14.23 -2.30 26.42
CA LEU A 27 15.34 -2.52 25.48
C LEU A 27 14.86 -2.74 24.03
N GLN A 28 13.71 -3.38 23.85
CA GLN A 28 13.17 -3.69 22.54
C GLN A 28 11.65 -3.56 22.51
N ASP A 29 11.16 -2.82 21.53
CA ASP A 29 9.75 -2.78 21.16
C ASP A 29 9.26 -4.12 20.59
N PRO A 30 7.93 -4.37 20.60
CA PRO A 30 7.35 -5.54 19.95
C PRO A 30 7.71 -5.55 18.46
N GLN A 31 7.76 -6.73 17.85
CA GLN A 31 8.15 -6.87 16.44
C GLN A 31 7.23 -6.07 15.49
N SER A 32 5.96 -5.91 15.84
CA SER A 32 5.01 -5.05 15.11
C SER A 32 5.41 -3.57 15.08
N MET A 33 6.28 -3.12 15.96
CA MET A 33 6.88 -1.78 15.93
C MET A 33 8.29 -1.83 15.33
N ARG A 34 9.18 -2.64 15.91
CA ARG A 34 10.60 -2.70 15.50
C ARG A 34 10.80 -3.16 14.05
N ALA A 35 10.00 -4.10 13.55
CA ALA A 35 10.13 -4.62 12.19
C ALA A 35 9.18 -3.93 11.19
N SER A 36 8.44 -2.90 11.61
CA SER A 36 7.46 -2.24 10.75
C SER A 36 8.08 -1.58 9.52
N TYR A 37 9.25 -0.95 9.65
CA TYR A 37 9.94 -0.33 8.52
C TYR A 37 10.45 -1.37 7.49
N ILE A 38 10.73 -2.60 7.94
CA ILE A 38 11.14 -3.70 7.05
C ILE A 38 9.94 -4.12 6.19
N ARG A 39 8.78 -4.31 6.83
CA ARG A 39 7.54 -4.70 6.14
C ARG A 39 7.04 -3.59 5.21
N GLN A 40 7.06 -2.34 5.65
CA GLN A 40 6.72 -1.17 4.82
C GLN A 40 7.68 -1.04 3.64
N GLY A 41 9.00 -1.13 3.87
CA GLY A 41 9.98 -1.14 2.79
C GLY A 41 9.75 -2.26 1.77
N SER A 42 9.35 -3.45 2.21
CA SER A 42 8.98 -4.55 1.31
C SER A 42 7.73 -4.25 0.48
N ALA A 43 6.70 -3.64 1.08
CA ALA A 43 5.51 -3.22 0.36
C ALA A 43 5.82 -2.15 -0.69
N TRP A 44 6.72 -1.21 -0.38
CA TRP A 44 7.20 -0.21 -1.34
C TRP A 44 7.99 -0.81 -2.50
N GLN A 45 8.78 -1.85 -2.23
CA GLN A 45 9.47 -2.59 -3.28
C GLN A 45 8.49 -3.25 -4.24
N ALA A 46 7.48 -3.95 -3.72
CA ALA A 46 6.46 -4.61 -4.54
C ALA A 46 5.59 -3.59 -5.29
N TRP A 47 5.27 -2.45 -4.67
CA TRP A 47 4.60 -1.34 -5.34
C TRP A 47 5.40 -0.81 -6.53
N ALA A 48 6.72 -0.65 -6.37
CA ALA A 48 7.57 -0.15 -7.44
C ALA A 48 7.63 -1.14 -8.62
N ALA A 49 7.71 -2.45 -8.35
CA ALA A 49 7.64 -3.48 -9.38
C ALA A 49 6.29 -3.47 -10.12
N LEU A 50 5.17 -3.39 -9.38
CA LEU A 50 3.84 -3.25 -9.97
C LEU A 50 3.72 -2.00 -10.84
N ARG A 51 4.17 -0.85 -10.33
CA ARG A 51 4.18 0.42 -11.08
C ARG A 51 4.92 0.28 -12.40
N ASP A 52 6.09 -0.34 -12.38
CA ASP A 52 6.90 -0.50 -13.59
C ASP A 52 6.23 -1.43 -14.61
N SER A 53 5.65 -2.55 -14.16
CA SER A 53 4.87 -3.43 -15.02
C SER A 53 3.64 -2.74 -15.60
N VAL A 54 2.94 -1.90 -14.83
CA VAL A 54 1.84 -1.07 -15.33
C VAL A 54 2.36 -0.11 -16.40
N LEU A 55 3.45 0.60 -16.12
CA LEU A 55 4.03 1.55 -17.08
C LEU A 55 4.49 0.86 -18.36
N LEU A 56 5.01 -0.35 -18.29
CA LEU A 56 5.36 -1.12 -19.49
C LEU A 56 4.10 -1.51 -20.26
N GLN A 57 3.10 -2.12 -19.60
CA GLN A 57 1.90 -2.61 -20.25
C GLN A 57 1.10 -1.49 -20.94
N ILE A 58 0.86 -0.37 -20.25
CA ILE A 58 0.05 0.73 -20.82
C ILE A 58 0.74 1.45 -21.98
N ASN A 59 2.06 1.29 -22.13
CA ASN A 59 2.87 1.89 -23.19
C ASN A 59 3.31 0.87 -24.25
N SER A 60 2.78 -0.35 -24.23
CA SER A 60 3.09 -1.42 -25.19
C SER A 60 1.86 -1.81 -26.00
N ALA A 61 2.06 -2.34 -27.21
CA ALA A 61 0.97 -2.86 -28.03
C ALA A 61 0.56 -4.27 -27.57
N ASP A 62 -0.68 -4.43 -27.12
CA ASP A 62 -1.30 -5.68 -26.66
C ASP A 62 -2.19 -6.35 -27.74
N LEU A 63 -2.05 -5.91 -29.00
CA LEU A 63 -2.87 -6.35 -30.11
C LEU A 63 -2.48 -7.74 -30.62
N ASN A 64 -3.49 -8.52 -31.00
CA ASN A 64 -3.36 -9.70 -31.84
C ASN A 64 -4.45 -9.67 -32.93
N PRO A 65 -4.08 -9.71 -34.22
CA PRO A 65 -2.70 -9.67 -34.74
C PRO A 65 -2.04 -8.31 -34.51
N LEU A 66 -0.70 -8.30 -34.45
CA LEU A 66 0.11 -7.09 -34.42
C LEU A 66 0.48 -6.66 -35.83
N VAL A 67 0.27 -5.38 -36.14
CA VAL A 67 0.71 -4.76 -37.40
C VAL A 67 2.01 -4.00 -37.15
N ILE A 68 3.08 -4.41 -37.84
CA ILE A 68 4.41 -3.78 -37.76
C ILE A 68 4.67 -3.06 -39.08
N VAL A 69 4.42 -1.75 -39.09
CA VAL A 69 4.57 -0.90 -40.27
C VAL A 69 6.05 -0.63 -40.54
N GLY A 70 6.47 -0.74 -41.81
CA GLY A 70 7.84 -0.50 -42.26
C GLY A 70 8.80 -1.66 -42.05
N ALA A 71 8.40 -2.70 -41.30
CA ALA A 71 9.23 -3.89 -41.11
C ALA A 71 9.48 -4.62 -42.43
N SER A 72 10.74 -4.99 -42.66
CA SER A 72 11.25 -5.59 -43.88
C SER A 72 11.81 -6.99 -43.63
N PRO A 73 11.83 -7.89 -44.63
CA PRO A 73 12.40 -9.23 -44.48
C PRO A 73 13.87 -9.26 -44.04
N THR A 74 14.59 -8.15 -44.20
CA THR A 74 15.99 -7.97 -43.83
C THR A 74 16.20 -7.50 -42.40
N ASP A 75 15.15 -7.08 -41.69
CA ASP A 75 15.28 -6.51 -40.33
C ASP A 75 15.63 -7.57 -39.29
N SER A 76 15.23 -8.82 -39.55
CA SER A 76 15.67 -10.00 -38.80
C SER A 76 15.55 -11.25 -39.66
N TRP A 77 16.39 -12.26 -39.42
CA TRP A 77 16.51 -13.43 -40.29
C TRP A 77 15.20 -14.25 -40.37
N GLU A 78 14.44 -14.31 -39.27
CA GLU A 78 13.16 -15.05 -39.23
C GLU A 78 12.10 -14.42 -40.14
N LEU A 79 12.16 -13.11 -40.38
CA LEU A 79 11.19 -12.39 -41.22
C LEU A 79 11.30 -12.80 -42.69
N ALA A 80 12.48 -13.19 -43.16
CA ALA A 80 12.70 -13.71 -44.51
C ALA A 80 12.36 -15.20 -44.68
N THR A 81 11.98 -15.91 -43.61
CA THR A 81 11.62 -17.33 -43.72
C THR A 81 10.34 -17.51 -44.55
N PRO A 82 10.19 -18.63 -45.28
CA PRO A 82 8.97 -18.90 -46.04
C PRO A 82 7.68 -18.85 -45.20
N GLN A 83 7.78 -19.13 -43.90
CA GLN A 83 6.64 -19.05 -42.99
C GLN A 83 6.24 -17.59 -42.70
N LEU A 84 7.18 -16.72 -42.30
CA LEU A 84 6.83 -15.34 -41.97
C LEU A 84 6.55 -14.48 -43.21
N MET A 85 7.13 -14.81 -44.37
CA MET A 85 6.82 -14.13 -45.63
C MET A 85 5.35 -14.25 -46.06
N LYS A 86 4.57 -15.19 -45.51
CA LYS A 86 3.10 -15.27 -45.70
C LYS A 86 2.36 -14.06 -45.11
N TYR A 87 2.96 -13.43 -44.10
CA TYR A 87 2.39 -12.31 -43.35
C TYR A 87 2.98 -10.96 -43.78
N TYR A 88 3.88 -10.94 -44.77
CA TYR A 88 4.48 -9.73 -45.30
C TYR A 88 3.55 -9.02 -46.29
N VAL A 89 3.27 -7.75 -46.03
CA VAL A 89 2.51 -6.86 -46.90
C VAL A 89 3.50 -5.99 -47.67
N ARG A 90 3.62 -6.21 -48.99
CA ARG A 90 4.63 -5.56 -49.86
C ARG A 90 4.42 -4.06 -50.12
N GLY A 91 3.31 -3.50 -49.66
CA GLY A 91 2.88 -2.15 -49.98
C GLY A 91 2.32 -1.99 -51.39
N GLY A 92 1.41 -1.04 -51.58
CA GLY A 92 0.76 -0.78 -52.86
C GLY A 92 -0.01 0.55 -52.87
N PRO A 93 -0.77 0.85 -53.94
CA PRO A 93 -1.48 2.13 -54.06
C PRO A 93 -2.41 2.44 -52.89
N LEU A 94 -3.09 1.41 -52.34
CA LEU A 94 -4.01 1.54 -51.21
C LEU A 94 -3.32 1.75 -49.86
N SER A 95 -2.04 1.37 -49.75
CA SER A 95 -1.23 1.62 -48.56
C SER A 95 -0.25 2.78 -48.76
N HIS A 96 -0.38 3.55 -49.84
CA HIS A 96 0.56 4.61 -50.22
C HIS A 96 2.03 4.15 -50.27
N GLY A 97 2.25 2.90 -50.69
CA GLY A 97 3.58 2.29 -50.74
C GLY A 97 4.09 1.78 -49.39
N MET A 98 3.35 1.94 -48.29
CA MET A 98 3.74 1.40 -46.99
C MET A 98 3.69 -0.12 -46.99
N HIS A 99 4.80 -0.74 -46.61
CA HIS A 99 4.95 -2.17 -46.39
C HIS A 99 5.03 -2.49 -44.89
N GLY A 100 5.03 -3.78 -44.54
CA GLY A 100 5.15 -4.22 -43.15
C GLY A 100 4.73 -5.67 -42.95
N TYR A 101 4.59 -6.08 -41.70
CA TYR A 101 4.13 -7.42 -41.33
C TYR A 101 2.84 -7.39 -40.51
N VAL A 102 2.01 -8.43 -40.67
CA VAL A 102 0.85 -8.70 -39.81
C VAL A 102 1.05 -10.02 -39.09
N VAL A 103 1.60 -9.98 -37.87
CA VAL A 103 2.02 -11.18 -37.13
C VAL A 103 1.02 -11.55 -36.04
N SER A 104 0.81 -12.85 -35.83
CA SER A 104 0.11 -13.33 -34.64
C SER A 104 1.02 -13.21 -33.43
N THR A 105 0.48 -12.74 -32.31
CA THR A 105 1.22 -12.54 -31.06
C THR A 105 0.42 -13.00 -29.85
N ALA A 106 1.10 -13.13 -28.72
CA ALA A 106 0.50 -13.32 -27.40
C ALA A 106 0.60 -12.04 -26.54
N ASN A 107 0.81 -10.87 -27.15
CA ASN A 107 1.00 -9.61 -26.41
C ASN A 107 -0.24 -9.20 -25.59
N TRP A 108 -1.40 -9.79 -25.89
CA TRP A 108 -2.63 -9.60 -25.15
C TRP A 108 -2.61 -10.19 -23.74
N ASP A 109 -1.67 -11.10 -23.41
CA ASP A 109 -1.59 -11.73 -22.10
C ASP A 109 -0.83 -10.83 -21.10
N PRO A 110 -1.52 -10.21 -20.11
CA PRO A 110 -0.89 -9.30 -19.17
C PRO A 110 -0.24 -10.04 -17.99
N TYR A 111 0.08 -11.33 -18.12
CA TYR A 111 0.50 -12.18 -17.00
C TYR A 111 1.63 -11.58 -16.15
N PRO A 112 2.70 -10.99 -16.71
CA PRO A 112 3.74 -10.34 -15.90
C PRO A 112 3.20 -9.23 -15.00
N LEU A 113 2.33 -8.36 -15.53
CA LEU A 113 1.66 -7.32 -14.74
C LEU A 113 0.80 -7.94 -13.63
N VAL A 114 0.05 -8.97 -13.96
CA VAL A 114 -0.90 -9.57 -13.03
C VAL A 114 -0.20 -10.34 -11.90
N ASN A 115 0.98 -10.90 -12.14
CA ASN A 115 1.83 -11.45 -11.08
C ASN A 115 2.27 -10.37 -10.09
N GLU A 116 2.63 -9.18 -10.58
CA GLU A 116 3.01 -8.06 -9.70
C GLU A 116 1.81 -7.54 -8.89
N VAL A 117 0.58 -7.65 -9.40
CA VAL A 117 -0.63 -7.32 -8.62
C VAL A 117 -0.75 -8.25 -7.40
N GLU A 118 -0.57 -9.56 -7.57
CA GLU A 118 -0.60 -10.51 -6.45
C GLU A 118 0.59 -10.33 -5.50
N ALA A 119 1.79 -10.09 -6.05
CA ALA A 119 2.99 -9.83 -5.24
C ALA A 119 2.82 -8.59 -4.36
N PHE A 120 2.29 -7.50 -4.91
CA PHE A 120 1.97 -6.29 -4.15
C PHE A 120 0.89 -6.54 -3.10
N THR A 121 -0.20 -7.24 -3.46
CA THR A 121 -1.29 -7.55 -2.52
C THR A 121 -0.78 -8.36 -1.32
N ASN A 122 0.06 -9.38 -1.56
CA ASN A 122 0.67 -10.17 -0.50
C ASN A 122 1.65 -9.35 0.35
N ALA A 123 2.47 -8.49 -0.26
CA ALA A 123 3.36 -7.60 0.46
C ALA A 123 2.59 -6.62 1.37
N LEU A 124 1.45 -6.12 0.90
CA LEU A 124 0.55 -5.25 1.67
C LEU A 124 -0.04 -6.00 2.88
N ALA A 125 -0.54 -7.21 2.68
CA ALA A 125 -1.03 -8.05 3.78
C ALA A 125 0.04 -8.38 4.84
N ASN A 126 1.29 -8.61 4.40
CA ASN A 126 2.43 -8.81 5.31
C ASN A 126 2.74 -7.55 6.14
N MET A 127 2.52 -6.36 5.59
CA MET A 127 2.60 -5.09 6.33
C MET A 127 1.43 -4.96 7.29
N ASP A 128 0.22 -5.29 6.86
CA ASP A 128 -1.01 -5.19 7.65
C ASP A 128 -1.03 -6.11 8.86
N ALA A 129 -0.36 -7.26 8.80
CA ALA A 129 -0.10 -8.09 9.98
C ALA A 129 0.60 -7.28 11.09
N ALA A 130 1.57 -6.43 10.73
CA ALA A 130 2.24 -5.57 11.69
C ALA A 130 1.35 -4.43 12.18
N VAL A 131 0.48 -3.87 11.32
CA VAL A 131 -0.48 -2.82 11.70
C VAL A 131 -1.51 -3.37 12.69
N ALA A 132 -2.14 -4.51 12.39
CA ALA A 132 -3.10 -5.15 13.29
C ALA A 132 -2.47 -5.48 14.65
N GLN A 133 -1.27 -6.06 14.66
CA GLN A 133 -0.55 -6.32 15.90
C GLN A 133 -0.07 -5.05 16.61
N ARG A 134 0.10 -3.92 15.91
CA ARG A 134 0.43 -2.64 16.54
C ARG A 134 -0.76 -2.10 17.29
N ILE A 135 -1.95 -2.10 16.68
CA ILE A 135 -3.20 -1.71 17.34
C ILE A 135 -3.34 -2.48 18.66
N GLU A 136 -3.21 -3.80 18.62
CA GLU A 136 -3.25 -4.69 19.81
C GLU A 136 -2.26 -4.34 20.93
N ARG A 137 -1.08 -3.80 20.60
CA ARG A 137 -0.03 -3.48 21.61
C ARG A 137 -0.26 -2.16 22.32
N PHE A 138 -1.20 -1.36 21.82
CA PHE A 138 -1.55 -0.05 22.33
C PHE A 138 -2.97 -0.02 22.92
N THR A 139 -3.62 -1.16 23.16
CA THR A 139 -4.99 -1.21 23.73
C THR A 139 -5.02 -1.81 25.12
N ASP A 140 -5.81 -1.26 26.04
CA ASP A 140 -5.83 -1.67 27.46
C ASP A 140 -6.21 -3.15 27.72
N ARG A 141 -6.57 -3.91 26.68
CA ARG A 141 -6.86 -5.35 26.73
C ARG A 141 -5.64 -6.25 26.47
N GLY A 142 -4.61 -5.73 25.80
CA GLY A 142 -3.33 -6.40 25.62
C GLY A 142 -2.36 -6.15 26.79
N PRO A 143 -1.10 -6.58 26.70
CA PRO A 143 -0.03 -6.20 27.63
C PRO A 143 0.38 -4.73 27.42
N THR A 144 -0.58 -3.82 27.29
CA THR A 144 -0.34 -2.43 26.90
C THR A 144 0.55 -1.73 27.89
N ALA A 145 0.26 -1.82 29.18
CA ALA A 145 1.14 -1.24 30.21
C ALA A 145 2.59 -1.76 30.15
N PHE A 146 2.84 -2.98 29.64
CA PHE A 146 4.20 -3.47 29.45
C PHE A 146 4.92 -2.76 28.30
N PHE A 147 4.24 -2.53 27.17
CA PHE A 147 4.87 -1.90 25.99
C PHE A 147 4.81 -0.37 26.01
N THR A 148 3.74 0.21 26.53
CA THR A 148 3.59 1.67 26.69
C THR A 148 4.21 2.15 28.01
N GLY A 149 4.49 1.28 28.97
CA GLY A 149 5.01 1.66 30.29
C GLY A 149 4.03 2.43 31.18
N ILE A 150 2.82 2.75 30.68
CA ILE A 150 1.74 3.40 31.41
C ILE A 150 0.38 2.95 30.88
N LYS A 151 -0.65 3.05 31.70
CA LYS A 151 -2.05 3.06 31.25
C LYS A 151 -2.51 4.50 31.07
N PRO A 152 -3.50 4.77 30.19
CA PRO A 152 -4.10 6.10 30.12
C PRO A 152 -4.63 6.59 31.49
N ALA A 153 -5.14 5.68 32.31
CA ALA A 153 -5.63 5.98 33.66
C ALA A 153 -4.55 6.40 34.67
N ASP A 154 -3.26 6.18 34.36
CA ASP A 154 -2.15 6.68 35.19
C ASP A 154 -1.89 8.18 34.93
N VAL A 155 -2.48 8.74 33.88
CA VAL A 155 -2.24 10.12 33.39
C VAL A 155 -3.51 10.97 33.37
N LEU A 156 -4.63 10.37 32.96
CA LEU A 156 -5.89 11.06 32.75
C LEU A 156 -6.82 10.91 33.95
N THR A 157 -7.61 11.95 34.24
CA THR A 157 -8.66 11.86 35.27
C THR A 157 -9.83 10.97 34.79
N PRO A 158 -10.67 10.44 35.70
CA PRO A 158 -11.86 9.69 35.32
C PRO A 158 -12.78 10.47 34.36
N GLU A 159 -12.92 11.78 34.54
CA GLU A 159 -13.71 12.65 33.67
C GLU A 159 -13.11 12.73 32.26
N GLN A 160 -11.78 12.84 32.17
CA GLN A 160 -11.07 12.88 30.89
C GLN A 160 -11.14 11.55 30.14
N LEU A 161 -11.03 10.43 30.86
CA LEU A 161 -11.23 9.09 30.30
C LEU A 161 -12.64 8.92 29.75
N ASN A 162 -13.65 9.31 30.54
CA ASN A 162 -15.06 9.23 30.12
C ASN A 162 -15.36 10.13 28.91
N ALA A 163 -14.74 11.32 28.86
CA ALA A 163 -14.86 12.25 27.74
C ALA A 163 -14.13 11.76 26.47
N SER A 164 -13.22 10.79 26.58
CA SER A 164 -12.51 10.29 25.42
C SER A 164 -13.42 9.40 24.55
N PRO A 165 -13.46 9.61 23.23
CA PRO A 165 -14.08 8.67 22.32
C PRO A 165 -13.21 7.42 22.13
N ALA A 166 -11.93 7.45 22.53
CA ALA A 166 -11.10 6.25 22.50
C ALA A 166 -11.79 5.13 23.29
N LEU A 167 -11.89 3.94 22.71
CA LEU A 167 -12.59 2.76 23.25
C LEU A 167 -14.13 2.76 23.12
N SER A 168 -14.75 3.73 22.43
CA SER A 168 -16.21 3.71 22.24
C SER A 168 -16.69 2.77 21.14
N GLU A 169 -15.81 2.36 20.22
CA GLU A 169 -16.14 1.37 19.18
C GLU A 169 -15.83 -0.06 19.64
N PRO A 170 -16.57 -1.07 19.12
CA PRO A 170 -16.22 -2.45 19.36
C PRO A 170 -14.79 -2.74 18.89
N PHE A 171 -13.98 -3.21 19.82
CA PHE A 171 -12.57 -3.52 19.60
C PHE A 171 -12.32 -4.46 18.40
N TRP A 172 -13.27 -5.33 18.07
CA TRP A 172 -13.08 -6.39 17.09
C TRP A 172 -13.16 -5.94 15.62
N VAL A 173 -13.61 -4.71 15.33
CA VAL A 173 -13.85 -4.27 13.95
C VAL A 173 -12.57 -4.26 13.11
N PHE A 174 -11.43 -3.82 13.66
CA PHE A 174 -10.17 -3.86 12.91
C PHE A 174 -9.67 -5.30 12.67
N MET A 175 -10.06 -6.26 13.52
CA MET A 175 -9.73 -7.66 13.33
C MET A 175 -10.54 -8.27 12.19
N ASP A 176 -11.77 -7.84 11.97
CA ASP A 176 -12.57 -8.26 10.81
C ASP A 176 -11.89 -7.83 9.51
N PHE A 177 -11.41 -6.58 9.43
CA PHE A 177 -10.63 -6.12 8.28
C PHE A 177 -9.36 -6.94 8.08
N TRP A 178 -8.63 -7.25 9.16
CA TRP A 178 -7.43 -8.07 9.08
C TRP A 178 -7.72 -9.51 8.62
N HIS A 179 -8.81 -10.13 9.08
CA HIS A 179 -9.22 -11.46 8.62
C HIS A 179 -9.64 -11.46 7.16
N GLU A 180 -10.34 -10.41 6.70
CA GLU A 180 -10.73 -10.28 5.30
C GLU A 180 -9.52 -10.06 4.39
N ILE A 181 -8.55 -9.23 4.81
CA ILE A 181 -7.25 -9.06 4.11
C ILE A 181 -6.55 -10.40 3.96
N GLN A 182 -6.45 -11.21 5.03
CA GLN A 182 -5.82 -12.54 4.96
C GLN A 182 -6.49 -13.44 3.92
N SER A 183 -7.82 -13.50 3.92
CA SER A 183 -8.60 -14.31 2.96
C SER A 183 -8.38 -13.88 1.51
N LEU A 184 -8.34 -12.56 1.27
CA LEU A 184 -8.20 -11.99 -0.06
C LEU A 184 -6.75 -12.01 -0.60
N SER A 185 -5.76 -12.13 0.28
CA SER A 185 -4.34 -12.07 -0.08
C SER A 185 -3.73 -13.41 -0.47
N HIS A 186 -4.48 -14.50 -0.30
CA HIS A 186 -4.09 -15.78 -0.88
C HIS A 186 -4.06 -15.68 -2.41
N SER A 187 -2.95 -16.14 -3.01
CA SER A 187 -2.79 -16.28 -4.45
C SER A 187 -3.89 -17.18 -5.01
N LEU A 188 -4.36 -16.83 -6.20
CA LEU A 188 -5.25 -17.71 -6.94
C LEU A 188 -4.42 -18.83 -7.57
N ALA A 189 -4.90 -20.07 -7.43
CA ALA A 189 -4.26 -21.19 -8.09
C ALA A 189 -4.20 -20.92 -9.61
N PRO A 190 -3.03 -21.08 -10.25
CA PRO A 190 -2.96 -21.04 -11.71
C PRO A 190 -3.89 -22.12 -12.27
N GLU A 191 -4.80 -21.72 -13.15
CA GLU A 191 -5.76 -22.61 -13.79
C GLU A 191 -5.65 -22.45 -15.30
N GLY A 192 -5.64 -23.58 -16.01
CA GLY A 192 -5.91 -23.61 -17.44
C GLY A 192 -7.40 -23.83 -17.63
N ASN A 193 -8.06 -22.94 -18.37
CA ASN A 193 -9.45 -23.09 -18.73
C ASN A 193 -9.50 -23.34 -20.23
N ALA A 194 -9.99 -24.51 -20.67
CA ALA A 194 -10.15 -24.80 -22.09
C ALA A 194 -11.38 -24.05 -22.65
N ALA A 195 -11.24 -22.74 -22.82
CA ALA A 195 -12.19 -21.92 -23.56
C ALA A 195 -11.96 -22.08 -25.08
N ASP A 196 -12.91 -21.63 -25.88
CA ASP A 196 -12.83 -21.62 -27.35
C ASP A 196 -12.41 -22.98 -27.96
N VAL A 197 -13.03 -24.06 -27.49
CA VAL A 197 -12.78 -25.43 -27.99
C VAL A 197 -11.31 -25.86 -27.79
N GLY A 198 -10.65 -25.33 -26.75
CA GLY A 198 -9.26 -25.65 -26.40
C GLY A 198 -8.20 -24.77 -27.09
N VAL A 199 -8.60 -23.72 -27.81
CA VAL A 199 -7.67 -22.74 -28.39
C VAL A 199 -7.19 -21.73 -27.34
N ALA A 200 -8.11 -21.25 -26.50
CA ALA A 200 -7.80 -20.36 -25.39
C ALA A 200 -7.74 -21.21 -24.12
N ASP A 201 -6.59 -21.84 -23.85
CA ASP A 201 -6.41 -22.86 -22.81
C ASP A 201 -5.79 -22.34 -21.50
N ILE A 202 -5.44 -21.05 -21.45
CA ILE A 202 -4.87 -20.37 -20.28
C ILE A 202 -5.51 -19.00 -20.07
N GLU A 203 -5.55 -18.55 -18.81
CA GLU A 203 -6.06 -17.22 -18.43
C GLU A 203 -5.17 -16.60 -17.33
N SER A 204 -4.96 -15.28 -17.39
CA SER A 204 -4.23 -14.53 -16.37
C SER A 204 -5.02 -14.25 -15.09
N LEU A 205 -6.35 -14.41 -15.13
CA LEU A 205 -7.31 -14.06 -14.06
C LEU A 205 -7.23 -12.57 -13.68
N SER A 206 -6.82 -11.72 -14.62
CA SER A 206 -6.50 -10.31 -14.39
C SER A 206 -7.63 -9.56 -13.68
N ARG A 207 -8.89 -9.74 -14.11
CA ARG A 207 -10.05 -9.09 -13.49
C ARG A 207 -10.22 -9.49 -12.02
N LEU A 208 -10.09 -10.79 -11.71
CA LEU A 208 -10.31 -11.31 -10.36
C LEU A 208 -9.18 -10.92 -9.41
N LYS A 209 -7.91 -11.06 -9.85
CA LYS A 209 -6.72 -10.65 -9.08
C LYS A 209 -6.74 -9.15 -8.79
N ASN A 210 -7.08 -8.32 -9.77
CA ASN A 210 -7.24 -6.87 -9.57
C ASN A 210 -8.41 -6.53 -8.63
N SER A 211 -9.54 -7.23 -8.73
CA SER A 211 -10.68 -7.01 -7.82
C SER A 211 -10.30 -7.29 -6.37
N ARG A 212 -9.58 -8.38 -6.10
CA ARG A 212 -9.08 -8.74 -4.77
C ARG A 212 -8.08 -7.72 -4.27
N ALA A 213 -7.11 -7.32 -5.10
CA ALA A 213 -6.11 -6.30 -4.75
C ALA A 213 -6.75 -4.96 -4.36
N ARG A 214 -7.78 -4.51 -5.09
CA ARG A 214 -8.52 -3.28 -4.78
C ARG A 214 -9.28 -3.38 -3.44
N GLN A 215 -9.87 -4.52 -3.15
CA GLN A 215 -10.53 -4.75 -1.85
C GLN A 215 -9.52 -4.75 -0.71
N VAL A 216 -8.39 -5.44 -0.86
CA VAL A 216 -7.30 -5.42 0.12
C VAL A 216 -6.83 -4.00 0.38
N LEU A 217 -6.58 -3.20 -0.67
CA LEU A 217 -6.17 -1.79 -0.51
C LEU A 217 -7.18 -0.97 0.30
N ASP A 218 -8.47 -1.13 0.05
CA ASP A 218 -9.51 -0.42 0.80
C ASP A 218 -9.55 -0.85 2.28
N LEU A 219 -9.48 -2.16 2.53
CA LEU A 219 -9.41 -2.72 3.88
C LEU A 219 -8.14 -2.29 4.62
N THR A 220 -6.99 -2.21 3.93
CA THR A 220 -5.74 -1.67 4.47
C THR A 220 -5.93 -0.24 4.93
N LEU A 221 -6.61 0.61 4.15
CA LEU A 221 -6.91 1.99 4.55
C LEU A 221 -7.84 2.04 5.76
N GLN A 222 -8.82 1.13 5.87
CA GLN A 222 -9.69 1.03 7.04
C GLN A 222 -8.89 0.61 8.29
N LEU A 223 -8.01 -0.38 8.16
CA LEU A 223 -7.12 -0.84 9.22
C LEU A 223 -6.15 0.27 9.67
N LEU A 224 -5.54 0.99 8.73
CA LEU A 224 -4.70 2.17 9.01
C LEU A 224 -5.50 3.30 9.66
N GLY A 225 -6.80 3.43 9.36
CA GLY A 225 -7.69 4.37 10.05
C GLY A 225 -7.78 4.08 11.54
N TYR A 226 -7.92 2.81 11.92
CA TYR A 226 -7.89 2.40 13.32
C TYR A 226 -6.50 2.60 13.96
N ASP A 227 -5.41 2.32 13.24
CA ASP A 227 -4.05 2.59 13.73
C ASP A 227 -3.83 4.10 13.97
N LEU A 228 -4.26 4.97 13.03
CA LEU A 228 -4.20 6.43 13.18
C LEU A 228 -5.01 6.91 14.37
N TRP A 229 -6.25 6.44 14.51
CA TRP A 229 -7.12 6.83 15.60
C TRP A 229 -6.53 6.46 16.96
N ASN A 230 -6.00 5.24 17.08
CA ASN A 230 -5.32 4.77 18.28
C ASN A 230 -4.01 5.52 18.55
N ALA A 231 -3.18 5.71 17.53
CA ALA A 231 -1.92 6.43 17.65
C ALA A 231 -2.13 7.88 18.10
N THR A 232 -3.10 8.57 17.51
CA THR A 232 -3.41 9.96 17.89
C THR A 232 -3.94 10.07 19.31
N TYR A 233 -4.72 9.10 19.80
CA TYR A 233 -5.12 9.05 21.21
C TYR A 233 -3.89 8.93 22.13
N TRP A 234 -2.94 8.05 21.79
CA TRP A 234 -1.70 7.94 22.56
C TRP A 234 -0.83 9.19 22.51
N LEU A 235 -0.84 9.94 21.41
CA LEU A 235 -0.19 11.25 21.37
C LEU A 235 -0.84 12.23 22.36
N ASP A 236 -2.18 12.24 22.49
CA ASP A 236 -2.87 13.05 23.50
C ASP A 236 -2.48 12.63 24.92
N VAL A 237 -2.52 11.33 25.23
CA VAL A 237 -2.11 10.78 26.55
C VAL A 237 -0.67 11.17 26.86
N ARG A 238 0.24 11.03 25.90
CA ARG A 238 1.66 11.39 26.10
C ARG A 238 1.87 12.88 26.27
N LYS A 239 1.08 13.71 25.60
CA LYS A 239 1.12 15.17 25.78
C LYS A 239 0.54 15.61 27.12
N ALA A 240 -0.52 14.94 27.60
CA ALA A 240 -1.07 15.15 28.93
C ALA A 240 -0.08 14.74 30.04
N GLN A 241 0.65 13.64 29.83
CA GLN A 241 1.69 13.17 30.74
C GLN A 241 2.85 14.17 30.85
N ASP A 242 3.28 14.74 29.72
CA ASP A 242 4.33 15.77 29.69
C ASP A 242 4.11 16.72 28.51
N ALA A 243 3.69 17.95 28.85
CA ALA A 243 3.42 19.00 27.88
C ALA A 243 4.65 19.43 27.08
N LYS A 244 5.88 19.12 27.53
CA LYS A 244 7.12 19.47 26.83
C LYS A 244 7.47 18.49 25.70
N ARG A 245 6.80 17.33 25.61
CA ARG A 245 7.08 16.36 24.55
C ARG A 245 6.79 16.93 23.16
N SER A 246 7.75 16.76 22.27
CA SER A 246 7.66 17.01 20.83
C SER A 246 7.55 15.67 20.10
N PHE A 247 6.72 15.55 19.07
CA PHE A 247 6.52 14.30 18.33
C PHE A 247 7.24 14.25 16.98
N GLY A 248 7.97 15.31 16.63
CA GLY A 248 8.44 15.57 15.27
C GLY A 248 7.40 16.32 14.45
N GLN A 249 7.85 17.06 13.43
CA GLN A 249 6.99 17.99 12.69
C GLN A 249 5.82 17.28 12.00
N ALA A 250 6.09 16.20 11.26
CA ALA A 250 5.07 15.50 10.49
C ALA A 250 4.02 14.81 11.37
N PRO A 251 4.38 14.01 12.41
CA PRO A 251 3.40 13.44 13.32
C PRO A 251 2.57 14.50 14.06
N THR A 252 3.19 15.61 14.50
CA THR A 252 2.46 16.72 15.13
C THR A 252 1.46 17.37 14.18
N ALA A 253 1.84 17.60 12.92
CA ALA A 253 0.94 18.17 11.91
C ALA A 253 -0.25 17.25 11.60
N ALA A 254 0.00 15.95 11.41
CA ALA A 254 -1.04 14.96 11.16
C ALA A 254 -2.00 14.82 12.35
N TRP A 255 -1.47 14.76 13.57
CA TRP A 255 -2.26 14.73 14.81
C TRP A 255 -3.13 15.97 14.96
N ALA A 256 -2.56 17.16 14.80
CA ALA A 256 -3.30 18.42 14.89
C ALA A 256 -4.40 18.54 13.82
N ALA A 257 -4.13 18.07 12.59
CA ALA A 257 -5.12 18.05 11.52
C ALA A 257 -6.26 17.08 11.83
N PHE A 258 -5.95 15.86 12.29
CA PHE A 258 -6.97 14.88 12.64
C PHE A 258 -7.85 15.36 13.81
N ARG A 259 -7.26 16.04 14.81
CA ARG A 259 -8.00 16.58 15.97
C ARG A 259 -8.98 17.70 15.63
N LYS A 260 -8.85 18.35 14.46
CA LYS A 260 -9.87 19.28 13.94
C LYS A 260 -11.15 18.57 13.50
N LEU A 261 -11.03 17.33 13.05
CA LEU A 261 -12.19 16.50 12.65
C LEU A 261 -12.74 15.74 13.85
N LEU A 262 -11.85 15.19 14.67
CA LEU A 262 -12.20 14.37 15.82
C LEU A 262 -11.51 14.88 17.09
N PRO A 263 -12.17 15.77 17.87
CA PRO A 263 -11.69 16.17 19.19
C PRO A 263 -11.50 14.96 20.08
N TRP A 264 -10.42 14.90 20.85
CA TRP A 264 -10.11 13.75 21.71
C TRP A 264 -10.85 13.76 23.05
N GLN A 265 -11.48 14.88 23.42
CA GLN A 265 -12.36 15.00 24.57
C GLN A 265 -13.67 15.64 24.11
N GLN A 266 -14.78 14.97 24.40
CA GLN A 266 -16.13 15.37 24.00
C GLN A 266 -17.09 15.09 25.17
N ASP A 267 -18.14 15.89 25.35
CA ASP A 267 -19.15 15.60 26.37
C ASP A 267 -19.84 14.26 26.01
N PRO A 268 -19.75 13.23 26.87
CA PRO A 268 -20.33 11.91 26.58
C PRO A 268 -21.82 11.93 26.28
N ARG A 269 -22.54 12.95 26.76
CA ARG A 269 -23.99 13.10 26.57
C ARG A 269 -24.36 13.70 25.21
N THR A 270 -23.45 14.43 24.58
CA THR A 270 -23.72 15.15 23.32
C THR A 270 -22.81 14.73 22.17
N ARG A 271 -21.77 13.92 22.44
CA ARG A 271 -20.87 13.43 21.40
C ARG A 271 -21.63 12.66 20.32
N PRO A 272 -21.28 12.87 19.04
CA PRO A 272 -21.92 12.17 17.94
C PRO A 272 -21.67 10.66 18.03
N GLN A 273 -22.70 9.87 17.75
CA GLN A 273 -22.62 8.41 17.63
C GLN A 273 -22.19 8.05 16.21
N ILE A 274 -20.92 8.34 15.91
CA ILE A 274 -20.32 8.08 14.60
C ILE A 274 -19.29 6.96 14.71
N PRO A 275 -19.09 6.16 13.64
CA PRO A 275 -17.99 5.22 13.62
C PRO A 275 -16.65 5.96 13.47
N TYR A 276 -15.87 6.07 14.56
CA TYR A 276 -14.61 6.80 14.59
C TYR A 276 -13.55 6.22 13.65
N GLY A 277 -13.50 4.90 13.48
CA GLY A 277 -12.69 4.25 12.45
C GLY A 277 -13.02 4.75 11.03
N ILE A 278 -14.30 4.99 10.72
CA ILE A 278 -14.73 5.53 9.42
C ILE A 278 -14.34 7.00 9.26
N VAL A 279 -14.37 7.79 10.33
CA VAL A 279 -13.86 9.18 10.32
C VAL A 279 -12.36 9.18 9.98
N ALA A 280 -11.59 8.30 10.62
CA ALA A 280 -10.15 8.16 10.36
C ALA A 280 -9.85 7.65 8.95
N TYR A 281 -10.58 6.64 8.47
CA TYR A 281 -10.50 6.16 7.09
C TYR A 281 -10.81 7.28 6.07
N THR A 282 -11.86 8.05 6.31
CA THR A 282 -12.23 9.18 5.44
C THR A 282 -11.14 10.25 5.43
N PHE A 283 -10.56 10.55 6.59
CA PHE A 283 -9.42 11.45 6.70
C PHE A 283 -8.23 10.95 5.87
N LEU A 284 -7.87 9.66 5.96
CA LEU A 284 -6.80 9.08 5.15
C LEU A 284 -7.06 9.18 3.64
N LYS A 285 -8.31 9.01 3.19
CA LYS A 285 -8.67 9.12 1.76
C LYS A 285 -8.69 10.55 1.22
N THR A 286 -9.02 11.51 2.07
CA THR A 286 -9.22 12.91 1.67
C THR A 286 -8.02 13.80 1.96
N THR A 287 -7.08 13.32 2.78
CA THR A 287 -5.92 14.08 3.24
C THR A 287 -4.62 13.35 2.88
N PRO A 288 -4.00 13.66 1.74
CA PRO A 288 -2.76 13.02 1.32
C PRO A 288 -1.66 13.18 2.37
N ALA A 289 -0.92 12.10 2.65
CA ALA A 289 0.20 12.13 3.60
C ALA A 289 1.29 13.15 3.23
N SER A 290 1.43 13.49 1.94
CA SER A 290 2.32 14.54 1.44
C SER A 290 2.00 15.93 2.00
N THR A 291 0.78 16.16 2.48
CA THR A 291 0.36 17.38 3.19
C THR A 291 1.13 17.58 4.49
N PHE A 292 1.51 16.49 5.16
CA PHE A 292 2.21 16.52 6.45
C PHE A 292 3.71 16.28 6.30
N TYR A 293 4.09 15.56 5.24
CA TYR A 293 5.46 15.22 4.95
C TYR A 293 5.70 15.22 3.43
N PRO A 294 6.04 16.39 2.85
CA PRO A 294 6.40 16.51 1.44
C PRO A 294 7.86 16.10 1.16
N GLY A 295 8.67 15.92 2.21
CA GLY A 295 10.11 15.68 2.12
C GLY A 295 10.52 14.21 2.03
N GLY A 296 11.83 13.97 2.24
CA GLY A 296 12.43 12.65 2.34
C GLY A 296 13.43 12.31 1.23
N PRO A 297 14.15 11.18 1.40
CA PRO A 297 15.07 10.69 0.38
C PRO A 297 14.30 10.36 -0.92
N LEU A 298 14.94 10.60 -2.07
CA LEU A 298 14.42 10.19 -3.37
C LEU A 298 14.13 8.68 -3.34
N MET A 299 12.97 8.29 -3.88
CA MET A 299 12.64 6.88 -4.02
C MET A 299 13.72 6.17 -4.84
N PRO A 300 14.16 4.96 -4.44
CA PRO A 300 15.10 4.17 -5.24
C PRO A 300 14.56 3.98 -6.66
N ALA A 301 15.45 4.13 -7.64
CA ALA A 301 15.17 3.69 -8.99
C ALA A 301 14.99 2.17 -8.99
N THR A 302 14.11 1.71 -9.86
CA THR A 302 13.96 0.30 -10.21
C THR A 302 14.64 0.05 -11.55
N ASP A 303 15.00 -1.21 -11.82
CA ASP A 303 15.72 -1.57 -13.06
C ASP A 303 14.95 -1.17 -14.33
N GLY A 304 13.61 -1.14 -14.28
CA GLY A 304 12.75 -0.64 -15.37
C GLY A 304 12.85 0.87 -15.64
N GLN A 305 13.42 1.66 -14.73
CA GLN A 305 13.68 3.09 -14.90
C GLN A 305 15.10 3.37 -15.42
N MET A 306 16.07 2.48 -15.15
CA MET A 306 17.45 2.63 -15.64
C MET A 306 17.59 2.33 -17.14
N ALA A 307 16.65 1.60 -17.73
CA ALA A 307 16.65 1.28 -19.16
C ALA A 307 16.24 2.44 -20.10
N ARG A 308 15.86 3.62 -19.56
CA ARG A 308 15.46 4.79 -20.37
C ARG A 308 16.61 5.75 -20.71
N ASP A 309 17.81 5.48 -20.20
CA ASP A 309 19.01 6.30 -20.44
C ASP A 309 19.97 5.72 -21.52
N HIS A 310 19.47 4.79 -22.36
CA HIS A 310 20.21 4.19 -23.48
C HIS A 310 19.46 4.26 -24.80
#